data_AF-A0A951Z4M2-F1
#
_entry.id   AF-A0A951Z4M2-F1
#
_cell.length_a   1.000
_cell.length_b   1.000
_cell.length_c   1.000
_cell.angle_alpha   90.00
_cell.angle_beta   90.00
_cell.angle_gamma   90.00
#
_symmetry.space_group_name_H-M   'P 1'
#
loop_
_entity.id
_entity.type
_entity.pdbx_description
1 polymer ?
#
loop_
_entity_poly.entity_id
_entity_poly.type
_entity_poly.pdbx_seq_one_letter_code
_entity_poly.pdbx_strand_id
1 'polypeptide(L)'
;MDAIGHLVAGLAFVALGLAAAALQVWLWRFPMVPDPSGRDPHGVSTAPRSWTNVHRGLGYVFLLVLIAMLVPMVPRLWTYDEDGWTGAAILHAALGGLILMVVAAKIAIIRRFQRWGHLLPWLGGTLVLASLILVGSAAVPVQSVMAGATPEVRSVLATGCIRCHGLSTVARGAEDHGWGEMLAKMRKKAAKRNQGDPTRGLSGALEAHLQRVLPSEAHHDRESEVEESEGEEDDD
;
A
#
# COMPACT_ATOMS: atom_id res chain seq x y z
N MET A 1 -12.63 2.41 -3.73
CA MET A 1 -12.26 3.78 -3.32
C MET A 1 -11.52 4.41 -4.48
N ASP A 2 -11.63 5.71 -4.69
CA ASP A 2 -10.81 6.42 -5.66
C ASP A 2 -9.38 6.62 -5.11
N ALA A 3 -8.45 7.07 -5.95
CA ALA A 3 -7.04 7.27 -5.57
C ALA A 3 -6.89 8.21 -4.35
N ILE A 4 -7.77 9.21 -4.25
CA ILE A 4 -7.83 10.15 -3.11
C ILE A 4 -8.24 9.41 -1.84
N GLY A 5 -9.27 8.55 -1.91
CA GLY A 5 -9.70 7.75 -0.77
C GLY A 5 -8.60 6.83 -0.22
N HIS A 6 -7.77 6.23 -1.07
CA HIS A 6 -6.65 5.39 -0.62
C HIS A 6 -5.56 6.19 0.09
N LEU A 7 -5.21 7.38 -0.43
CA LEU A 7 -4.25 8.27 0.20
C LEU A 7 -4.75 8.81 1.53
N VAL A 8 -6.01 9.27 1.59
CA VAL A 8 -6.65 9.75 2.82
C VAL A 8 -6.70 8.64 3.88
N ALA A 9 -7.02 7.40 3.49
CA ALA A 9 -7.03 6.27 4.41
C ALA A 9 -5.63 5.99 4.98
N GLY A 10 -4.58 6.01 4.16
CA GLY A 10 -3.20 5.83 4.62
C GLY A 10 -2.73 6.93 5.59
N LEU A 11 -3.04 8.19 5.29
CA LEU A 11 -2.74 9.31 6.19
C LEU A 11 -3.54 9.23 7.49
N ALA A 12 -4.83 8.91 7.42
CA ALA A 12 -5.68 8.74 8.59
C ALA A 12 -5.16 7.59 9.47
N PHE A 13 -4.72 6.49 8.87
CA PHE A 13 -4.14 5.35 9.57
C PHE A 13 -2.91 5.74 10.40
N VAL A 14 -1.95 6.46 9.80
CA VAL A 14 -0.76 6.95 10.51
C VAL A 14 -1.11 7.99 11.57
N ALA A 15 -1.99 8.94 11.25
CA ALA A 15 -2.42 9.97 12.19
C ALA A 15 -3.08 9.38 13.44
N LEU A 16 -3.97 8.39 13.26
CA LEU A 16 -4.59 7.65 14.35
C LEU A 16 -3.55 6.88 15.18
N GLY A 17 -2.59 6.21 14.53
CA GLY A 17 -1.51 5.50 15.21
C GLY A 17 -0.65 6.43 16.07
N LEU A 18 -0.26 7.59 15.52
CA LEU A 18 0.50 8.62 16.24
C LEU A 18 -0.30 9.22 17.40
N ALA A 19 -1.57 9.56 17.19
CA ALA A 19 -2.44 10.09 18.23
C ALA A 19 -2.62 9.08 19.38
N ALA A 20 -2.87 7.82 19.05
CA ALA A 20 -3.01 6.74 20.04
C ALA A 20 -1.71 6.51 20.82
N ALA A 21 -0.55 6.55 20.15
CA ALA A 21 0.76 6.38 20.77
C ALA A 21 1.14 7.58 21.65
N ALA A 22 0.92 8.81 21.19
CA ALA A 22 1.15 10.02 21.98
C ALA A 22 0.27 10.05 23.24
N LEU A 23 -1.01 9.69 23.09
CA LEU A 23 -1.91 9.55 24.23
C LEU A 23 -1.43 8.47 25.20
N GLN A 24 -0.93 7.35 24.69
CA GLN A 24 -0.38 6.27 25.52
C GLN A 24 0.86 6.71 26.30
N VAL A 25 1.78 7.44 25.66
CA VAL A 25 2.98 8.02 26.31
C VAL A 25 2.57 8.96 27.44
N TRP A 26 1.56 9.81 27.21
CA TRP A 26 1.01 10.68 28.24
C TRP A 26 0.36 9.88 29.39
N LEU A 27 -0.43 8.85 29.08
CA LEU A 27 -1.08 8.00 30.08
C LEU A 27 -0.09 7.23 30.96
N TRP A 28 1.13 6.93 30.48
CA TRP A 28 2.18 6.33 31.31
C TRP A 28 2.79 7.27 32.35
N ARG A 29 2.48 8.57 32.31
CA ARG A 29 2.90 9.49 33.37
C ARG A 29 2.21 9.20 34.70
N PHE A 30 1.07 8.49 34.68
CA PHE A 30 0.33 8.10 35.87
C PHE A 30 0.88 6.78 36.44
N PRO A 31 1.13 6.68 37.75
CA PRO A 31 1.68 5.47 38.36
C PRO A 31 0.70 4.30 38.27
N MET A 32 1.27 3.09 38.12
CA MET A 32 0.55 1.82 38.24
C MET A 32 0.51 1.39 39.71
N VAL A 33 -0.66 0.97 40.18
CA VAL A 33 -0.83 0.39 41.53
C VAL A 33 -0.83 -1.13 41.38
N PRO A 34 0.24 -1.85 41.81
CA PRO A 34 0.34 -3.30 41.64
C PRO A 34 -0.82 -4.04 42.30
N ASP A 35 -1.33 -5.08 41.64
CA ASP A 35 -2.33 -6.00 42.18
C ASP A 35 -1.83 -7.44 41.99
N PRO A 36 -0.95 -7.93 42.89
CA PRO A 36 -0.31 -9.24 42.77
C PRO A 36 -1.31 -10.40 42.80
N SER A 37 -2.47 -10.19 43.44
CA SER A 37 -3.59 -11.13 43.53
C SER A 37 -4.58 -11.03 42.36
N GLY A 38 -4.46 -10.00 41.54
CA GLY A 38 -5.41 -9.64 40.50
C GLY A 38 -5.14 -10.31 39.16
N ARG A 39 -6.01 -10.00 38.19
CA ARG A 39 -5.87 -10.46 36.80
C ARG A 39 -4.64 -9.83 36.11
N ASP A 40 -4.21 -8.65 36.55
CA ASP A 40 -3.02 -7.95 36.07
C ASP A 40 -2.00 -7.74 37.21
N PRO A 41 -0.95 -8.58 37.29
CA PRO A 41 0.04 -8.51 38.36
C PRO A 41 0.80 -7.19 38.42
N HIS A 42 0.88 -6.46 37.29
CA HIS A 42 1.59 -5.19 37.18
C HIS A 42 0.72 -3.97 37.55
N GLY A 43 -0.55 -4.21 37.87
CA GLY A 43 -1.41 -3.21 38.46
C GLY A 43 -2.30 -2.41 37.52
N VAL A 44 -3.18 -1.62 38.12
CA VAL A 44 -4.08 -0.72 37.40
C VAL A 44 -3.52 0.70 37.37
N SER A 45 -3.63 1.38 36.24
CA SER A 45 -3.22 2.77 36.13
C SER A 45 -4.17 3.67 36.92
N THR A 46 -3.60 4.67 37.59
CA THR A 46 -4.33 5.76 38.25
C THR A 46 -4.83 6.84 37.29
N ALA A 47 -4.60 6.67 35.98
CA ALA A 47 -5.02 7.63 34.97
C ALA A 47 -6.55 7.84 34.95
N PRO A 48 -7.02 9.05 34.58
CA PRO A 48 -8.46 9.32 34.48
C PRO A 48 -9.14 8.38 33.49
N ARG A 49 -10.27 7.79 33.92
CA ARG A 49 -10.99 6.78 33.12
C ARG A 49 -11.45 7.30 31.76
N SER A 50 -11.84 8.58 31.67
CA SER A 50 -12.24 9.21 30.40
C SER A 50 -11.14 9.10 29.34
N TRP A 51 -9.89 9.42 29.69
CA TRP A 51 -8.76 9.37 28.76
C TRP A 51 -8.36 7.94 28.39
N THR A 52 -8.48 6.98 29.31
CA THR A 52 -8.28 5.56 28.96
C THR A 52 -9.34 5.05 27.98
N ASN A 53 -10.59 5.54 28.08
CA ASN A 53 -11.65 5.23 27.12
C ASN A 53 -11.40 5.88 25.76
N VAL A 54 -10.88 7.12 25.73
CA VAL A 54 -10.44 7.78 24.48
C VAL A 54 -9.35 6.96 23.79
N HIS A 55 -8.34 6.48 24.52
CA HIS A 55 -7.30 5.61 23.95
C HIS A 55 -7.88 4.31 23.37
N ARG A 56 -8.83 3.68 24.07
CA ARG A 56 -9.55 2.50 23.56
C ARG A 56 -10.34 2.81 22.30
N GLY A 57 -11.06 3.93 22.28
CA GLY A 57 -11.79 4.43 21.12
C GLY A 57 -10.88 4.62 19.91
N LEU A 58 -9.75 5.30 20.09
CA LEU A 58 -8.73 5.47 19.05
C LEU A 58 -8.23 4.12 18.53
N GLY A 59 -7.98 3.16 19.43
CA GLY A 59 -7.59 1.80 19.05
C GLY A 59 -8.64 1.07 18.21
N TYR A 60 -9.93 1.21 18.52
CA TYR A 60 -11.01 0.63 17.71
C TYR A 60 -11.14 1.29 16.35
N VAL A 61 -11.04 2.62 16.28
CA VAL A 61 -11.07 3.35 15.01
C VAL A 61 -9.87 2.97 14.14
N PHE A 62 -8.67 2.88 14.73
CA PHE A 62 -7.48 2.40 14.05
C PHE A 62 -7.67 0.99 13.46
N LEU A 63 -8.23 0.07 14.26
CA LEU A 63 -8.51 -1.30 13.80
C LEU A 63 -9.54 -1.34 12.67
N LEU A 64 -10.59 -0.51 12.75
CA LEU A 64 -11.60 -0.40 11.70
C LEU A 64 -10.96 0.08 10.39
N VAL A 65 -10.16 1.14 10.42
CA VAL A 65 -9.44 1.65 9.25
C VAL A 65 -8.51 0.58 8.67
N LEU A 66 -7.75 -0.13 9.52
CA LEU A 66 -6.88 -1.23 9.09
C LEU A 66 -7.67 -2.33 8.35
N ILE A 67 -8.80 -2.77 8.91
CA ILE A 67 -9.65 -3.79 8.30
C ILE A 67 -10.24 -3.27 6.97
N ALA A 68 -10.75 -2.04 6.94
CA ALA A 68 -11.30 -1.44 5.73
C ALA A 68 -10.27 -1.38 4.59
N MET A 69 -9.00 -1.09 4.91
CA MET A 69 -7.91 -1.12 3.94
C MET A 69 -7.55 -2.55 3.49
N LEU A 70 -7.65 -3.55 4.37
CA LEU A 70 -7.36 -4.95 4.05
C LEU A 70 -8.39 -5.62 3.14
N VAL A 71 -9.68 -5.29 3.29
CA VAL A 71 -10.78 -5.93 2.53
C VAL A 71 -10.50 -6.01 1.02
N PRO A 72 -10.14 -4.91 0.32
CA PRO A 72 -9.80 -4.98 -1.10
C PRO A 72 -8.39 -5.54 -1.38
N MET A 73 -7.50 -5.56 -0.40
CA MET A 73 -6.10 -5.96 -0.57
C MET A 73 -5.89 -7.47 -0.48
N VAL A 74 -6.57 -8.15 0.45
CA VAL A 74 -6.39 -9.59 0.68
C VAL A 74 -6.75 -10.41 -0.57
N PRO A 75 -7.89 -10.19 -1.25
CA PRO A 75 -8.23 -10.92 -2.47
C PRO A 75 -7.23 -10.67 -3.61
N ARG A 76 -6.65 -9.47 -3.65
CA ARG A 76 -5.69 -9.09 -4.68
C ARG A 76 -4.41 -9.92 -4.63
N LEU A 77 -3.99 -10.38 -3.45
CA LEU A 77 -2.83 -11.26 -3.31
C LEU A 77 -2.98 -12.56 -4.11
N TRP A 78 -4.20 -13.04 -4.30
CA TRP A 78 -4.50 -14.25 -5.08
C TRP A 78 -4.44 -14.05 -6.60
N THR A 79 -4.33 -12.79 -7.04
CA THR A 79 -4.24 -12.41 -8.45
C THR A 79 -2.82 -12.05 -8.88
N TYR A 80 -1.84 -12.16 -7.97
CA TYR A 80 -0.45 -11.99 -8.32
C TYR A 80 0.11 -13.29 -8.90
N ASP A 81 0.41 -13.27 -10.19
CA ASP A 81 1.19 -14.31 -10.86
C ASP A 81 2.67 -14.22 -10.44
N GLU A 82 3.45 -15.26 -10.76
CA GLU A 82 4.83 -15.46 -10.30
C GLU A 82 5.77 -14.28 -10.64
N ASP A 83 5.52 -13.61 -11.77
CA ASP A 83 6.32 -12.47 -12.23
C ASP A 83 5.79 -11.10 -11.75
N GLY A 84 4.69 -11.07 -10.99
CA GLY A 84 3.99 -9.82 -10.62
C GLY A 84 4.55 -9.09 -9.39
N TRP A 85 5.50 -9.69 -8.67
CA TRP A 85 5.99 -9.17 -7.39
C TRP A 85 7.14 -8.17 -7.55
N THR A 86 6.83 -6.87 -7.47
CA THR A 86 7.89 -5.85 -7.34
C THR A 86 8.45 -5.82 -5.92
N GLY A 87 9.73 -5.45 -5.75
CA GLY A 87 10.34 -5.32 -4.42
C GLY A 87 9.57 -4.39 -3.48
N ALA A 88 8.98 -3.32 -4.02
CA ALA A 88 8.10 -2.41 -3.26
C ALA A 88 6.79 -3.09 -2.82
N ALA A 89 6.19 -3.93 -3.66
CA ALA A 89 4.99 -4.70 -3.30
C ALA A 89 5.29 -5.74 -2.22
N ILE A 90 6.43 -6.44 -2.31
CA ILE A 90 6.91 -7.38 -1.28
C ILE A 90 7.11 -6.66 0.05
N LEU A 91 7.83 -5.52 0.04
CA LEU A 91 8.08 -4.73 1.25
C LEU A 91 6.77 -4.24 1.87
N HIS A 92 5.84 -3.73 1.06
CA HIS A 92 4.54 -3.28 1.53
C HIS A 92 3.72 -4.43 2.14
N ALA A 93 3.66 -5.58 1.47
CA ALA A 93 2.97 -6.77 1.97
C ALA A 93 3.58 -7.29 3.28
N ALA A 94 4.91 -7.33 3.38
CA ALA A 94 5.63 -7.76 4.58
C ALA A 94 5.36 -6.81 5.76
N LEU A 95 5.42 -5.50 5.55
CA LEU A 95 5.11 -4.50 6.57
C LEU A 95 3.64 -4.54 7.00
N GLY A 96 2.72 -4.72 6.06
CA GLY A 96 1.30 -4.92 6.36
C GLY A 96 1.07 -6.17 7.21
N GLY A 97 1.69 -7.28 6.86
CA GLY A 97 1.66 -8.53 7.64
C GLY A 97 2.25 -8.35 9.04
N LEU A 98 3.38 -7.64 9.17
CA LEU A 98 3.99 -7.31 10.46
C LEU A 98 3.03 -6.52 11.35
N ILE A 99 2.37 -5.48 10.80
CA ILE A 99 1.38 -4.69 11.55
C ILE A 99 0.24 -5.58 12.05
N LEU A 100 -0.29 -6.48 11.21
CA LEU A 100 -1.35 -7.40 11.60
C LEU A 100 -0.92 -8.32 12.74
N MET A 101 0.29 -8.88 12.63
CA MET A 101 0.84 -9.75 13.66
C MET A 101 1.04 -9.00 14.98
N VAL A 102 1.54 -7.77 14.95
CA VAL A 102 1.72 -6.92 16.15
C VAL A 102 0.38 -6.54 16.77
N VAL A 103 -0.63 -6.17 15.97
CA VAL A 103 -1.99 -5.88 16.44
C VAL A 103 -2.61 -7.11 17.10
N ALA A 104 -2.52 -8.28 16.46
CA ALA A 104 -3.03 -9.53 17.00
C ALA A 104 -2.33 -9.90 18.32
N ALA A 105 -1.00 -9.79 18.39
CA ALA A 105 -0.23 -10.01 19.61
C ALA A 105 -0.66 -9.06 20.73
N LYS A 106 -0.88 -7.77 20.43
CA LYS A 106 -1.36 -6.78 21.39
C LYS A 106 -2.74 -7.14 21.93
N ILE A 107 -3.68 -7.53 21.06
CA ILE A 107 -5.03 -7.97 21.47
C ILE A 107 -4.93 -9.25 22.33
N ALA A 108 -4.09 -10.20 21.96
CA ALA A 108 -3.88 -11.44 22.72
C ALA A 108 -3.27 -11.19 24.10
N ILE A 109 -2.29 -10.28 24.22
CA ILE A 109 -1.70 -9.88 25.51
C ILE A 109 -2.76 -9.25 26.41
N ILE A 110 -3.54 -8.30 25.89
CA ILE A 110 -4.56 -7.60 26.67
C ILE A 110 -5.69 -8.55 27.12
N ARG A 111 -6.09 -9.52 26.28
CA ARG A 111 -7.22 -10.40 26.58
C ARG A 111 -6.86 -11.68 27.31
N ARG A 112 -5.70 -12.27 27.04
CA ARG A 112 -5.35 -13.62 27.51
C ARG A 112 -4.01 -13.71 28.23
N PHE A 113 -3.01 -12.92 27.83
CA PHE A 113 -1.64 -13.04 28.33
C PHE A 113 -1.14 -11.76 29.03
N GLN A 114 -1.93 -11.21 29.96
CA GLN A 114 -1.64 -9.94 30.64
C GLN A 114 -0.31 -9.94 31.40
N ARG A 115 0.21 -11.12 31.77
CA ARG A 115 1.56 -11.30 32.32
C ARG A 115 2.67 -10.67 31.47
N TRP A 116 2.44 -10.47 30.16
CA TRP A 116 3.44 -9.92 29.22
C TRP A 116 3.18 -8.43 28.95
N GLY A 117 2.44 -7.75 29.85
CA GLY A 117 2.07 -6.34 29.71
C GLY A 117 3.25 -5.39 29.55
N HIS A 118 4.43 -5.73 30.06
CA HIS A 118 5.65 -4.94 29.89
C HIS A 118 6.12 -4.83 28.42
N LEU A 119 5.62 -5.68 27.52
CA LEU A 119 5.90 -5.63 26.07
C LEU A 119 4.97 -4.66 25.32
N LEU A 120 3.84 -4.25 25.92
CA LEU A 120 2.86 -3.36 25.29
C LEU A 120 3.47 -2.03 24.78
N PRO A 121 4.44 -1.40 25.49
CA PRO A 121 5.15 -0.23 24.98
C PRO A 121 5.92 -0.49 23.70
N TRP A 122 6.72 -1.56 23.68
CA TRP A 122 7.53 -1.95 22.53
C TRP A 122 6.65 -2.27 21.32
N LEU A 123 5.57 -3.05 21.51
CA LEU A 123 4.60 -3.33 20.45
C LEU A 123 3.94 -2.06 19.91
N GLY A 124 3.63 -1.09 20.78
CA GLY A 124 3.10 0.22 20.36
C GLY A 124 4.09 1.01 19.50
N GLY A 125 5.36 1.07 19.92
CA GLY A 125 6.43 1.73 19.17
C GLY A 125 6.69 1.07 17.81
N THR A 126 6.79 -0.26 17.77
CA THR A 126 6.94 -1.02 16.52
C THR A 126 5.79 -0.77 15.56
N LEU A 127 4.55 -0.71 16.07
CA LEU A 127 3.38 -0.47 15.24
C LEU A 127 3.39 0.93 14.60
N VAL A 128 3.78 1.97 15.33
CA VAL A 128 3.92 3.33 14.77
C VAL A 128 5.03 3.36 13.72
N LEU A 129 6.20 2.81 14.03
CA LEU A 129 7.33 2.80 13.10
C LEU A 129 6.99 2.03 11.81
N ALA A 130 6.43 0.82 11.94
CA ALA A 130 5.99 0.02 10.79
C ALA A 130 4.93 0.73 9.96
N SER A 131 3.99 1.45 10.61
CA SER A 131 2.96 2.23 9.92
C SER A 131 3.55 3.39 9.12
N LEU A 132 4.52 4.11 9.69
CA LEU A 132 5.22 5.19 9.00
C LEU A 132 5.99 4.67 7.78
N ILE A 133 6.73 3.57 7.93
CA ILE A 133 7.48 2.96 6.84
C ILE A 133 6.53 2.42 5.76
N LEU A 134 5.41 1.78 6.14
CA LEU A 134 4.42 1.24 5.22
C LEU A 134 3.78 2.34 4.34
N VAL A 135 3.38 3.44 4.95
CA VAL A 135 2.78 4.57 4.21
C VAL A 135 3.83 5.30 3.39
N GLY A 136 5.05 5.46 3.92
CA GLY A 136 6.17 6.02 3.17
C GLY A 136 6.50 5.21 1.91
N SER A 137 6.65 3.88 2.05
CA SER A 137 6.96 3.00 0.92
C SER A 137 5.84 2.92 -0.11
N ALA A 138 4.58 3.10 0.29
CA ALA A 138 3.45 3.20 -0.63
C ALA A 138 3.42 4.53 -1.42
N ALA A 139 3.94 5.62 -0.84
CA ALA A 139 3.91 6.94 -1.45
C ALA A 139 5.01 7.15 -2.51
N VAL A 140 6.19 6.53 -2.33
CA VAL A 140 7.36 6.72 -3.20
C VAL A 140 7.08 6.43 -4.68
N PRO A 141 6.45 5.29 -5.07
CA PRO A 141 6.22 4.99 -6.49
C PRO A 141 5.23 5.95 -7.16
N VAL A 142 4.28 6.50 -6.39
CA VAL A 142 3.32 7.49 -6.92
C VAL A 142 4.00 8.84 -7.08
N GLN A 143 4.81 9.26 -6.11
CA GLN A 143 5.53 10.53 -6.19
C GLN A 143 6.55 10.55 -7.32
N SER A 144 7.28 9.46 -7.55
CA SER A 144 8.25 9.40 -8.66
C SER A 144 7.55 9.65 -9.99
N VAL A 145 6.42 8.95 -10.27
CA VAL A 145 5.65 9.13 -11.50
C VAL A 145 4.98 10.50 -11.62
N MET A 146 4.61 11.13 -10.52
CA MET A 146 3.98 12.47 -10.55
C MET A 146 5.00 13.62 -10.60
N ALA A 147 6.27 13.35 -10.28
CA ALA A 147 7.32 14.35 -10.27
C ALA A 147 7.60 14.85 -11.69
N GLY A 148 7.57 16.18 -11.88
CA GLY A 148 7.79 16.80 -13.20
C GLY A 148 6.63 16.69 -14.19
N ALA A 149 5.50 16.07 -13.82
CA ALA A 149 4.31 16.03 -14.67
C ALA A 149 3.66 17.41 -14.79
N THR A 150 3.17 17.77 -15.99
CA THR A 150 2.33 18.96 -16.16
C THR A 150 0.98 18.76 -15.44
N PRO A 151 0.24 19.83 -15.10
CA PRO A 151 -1.07 19.72 -14.45
C PRO A 151 -2.05 18.80 -15.21
N GLU A 152 -2.02 18.85 -16.54
CA GLU A 152 -2.88 18.06 -17.42
C GLU A 152 -2.52 16.58 -17.34
N VAL A 153 -1.23 16.23 -17.49
CA VAL A 153 -0.71 14.86 -17.38
C VAL A 153 -0.97 14.30 -15.98
N ARG A 154 -0.75 15.11 -14.92
CA ARG A 154 -1.02 14.72 -13.54
C ARG A 154 -2.49 14.37 -13.33
N SER A 155 -3.41 15.12 -13.95
CA SER A 155 -4.85 14.83 -13.86
C SER A 155 -5.21 13.48 -14.49
N VAL A 156 -4.58 13.13 -15.61
CA VAL A 156 -4.76 11.85 -16.31
C VAL A 156 -4.16 10.70 -15.50
N LEU A 157 -2.94 10.85 -14.98
CA LEU A 157 -2.31 9.84 -14.14
C LEU A 157 -3.14 9.55 -12.88
N ALA A 158 -3.64 10.59 -12.20
CA ALA A 158 -4.40 10.47 -10.96
C ALA A 158 -5.80 9.85 -11.16
N THR A 159 -6.45 10.08 -12.30
CA THR A 159 -7.86 9.70 -12.50
C THR A 159 -8.11 8.64 -13.56
N GLY A 160 -7.21 8.51 -14.54
CA GLY A 160 -7.29 7.56 -15.65
C GLY A 160 -6.42 6.32 -15.44
N CYS A 161 -5.12 6.51 -15.24
CA CYS A 161 -4.17 5.38 -15.20
C CYS A 161 -4.24 4.57 -13.88
N ILE A 162 -4.23 5.26 -12.73
CA ILE A 162 -4.16 4.61 -11.40
C ILE A 162 -5.53 4.11 -10.92
N ARG A 163 -6.63 4.56 -11.55
CA ARG A 163 -8.00 4.22 -11.13
C ARG A 163 -8.44 2.83 -11.57
N CYS A 164 -7.95 2.36 -12.72
CA CYS A 164 -8.33 1.07 -13.29
C CYS A 164 -7.32 -0.05 -12.98
N HIS A 165 -6.03 0.28 -12.92
CA HIS A 165 -4.95 -0.67 -12.58
C HIS A 165 -3.93 0.00 -11.65
N GLY A 166 -3.19 -0.81 -10.88
CA GLY A 166 -2.04 -0.31 -10.13
C GLY A 166 -0.94 0.15 -11.07
N LEU A 167 -0.23 1.22 -10.71
CA LEU A 167 0.85 1.81 -11.51
C LEU A 167 1.93 0.79 -11.89
N SER A 168 2.25 -0.16 -11.00
CA SER A 168 3.20 -1.24 -11.27
C SER A 168 2.73 -2.18 -12.39
N THR A 169 1.43 -2.45 -12.49
CA THR A 169 0.85 -3.27 -13.56
C THR A 169 0.94 -2.58 -14.90
N VAL A 170 0.76 -1.26 -14.92
CA VAL A 170 0.86 -0.45 -16.14
C VAL A 170 2.31 -0.31 -16.58
N ALA A 171 3.23 -0.06 -15.64
CA ALA A 171 4.66 0.03 -15.92
C ALA A 171 5.22 -1.27 -16.51
N ARG A 172 4.86 -2.42 -15.94
CA ARG A 172 5.35 -3.72 -16.43
C ARG A 172 4.97 -4.01 -17.87
N GLY A 173 3.71 -3.83 -18.25
CA GLY A 173 3.36 -4.08 -19.65
C GLY A 173 3.89 -2.99 -20.61
N ALA A 174 4.41 -1.87 -20.11
CA ALA A 174 5.22 -0.96 -20.91
C ALA A 174 6.67 -1.44 -21.06
N GLU A 175 7.23 -2.19 -20.11
CA GLU A 175 8.51 -2.89 -20.28
C GLU A 175 8.43 -3.91 -21.45
N ASP A 176 7.30 -4.62 -21.58
CA ASP A 176 7.12 -5.64 -22.64
C ASP A 176 6.92 -5.05 -24.06
N HIS A 177 6.25 -3.90 -24.18
CA HIS A 177 5.73 -3.39 -25.47
C HIS A 177 6.04 -1.91 -25.73
N GLY A 178 6.73 -1.23 -24.82
CA GLY A 178 6.88 0.22 -24.82
C GLY A 178 5.60 0.98 -24.40
N TRP A 179 5.80 2.22 -23.96
CA TRP A 179 4.70 3.06 -23.47
C TRP A 179 3.65 3.39 -24.53
N GLY A 180 4.05 3.64 -25.78
CA GLY A 180 3.13 3.97 -26.87
C GLY A 180 2.13 2.85 -27.16
N GLU A 181 2.61 1.61 -27.30
CA GLU A 181 1.74 0.46 -27.56
C GLU A 181 0.86 0.11 -26.36
N MET A 182 1.42 0.17 -25.14
CA MET A 182 0.64 -0.02 -23.91
C MET A 182 -0.53 0.97 -23.83
N LEU A 183 -0.29 2.27 -24.03
CA LEU A 183 -1.34 3.29 -24.01
C LEU A 183 -2.37 3.07 -25.13
N ALA A 184 -1.95 2.64 -26.33
CA ALA A 184 -2.87 2.29 -27.40
C ALA A 184 -3.76 1.09 -27.04
N LYS A 185 -3.19 0.05 -26.42
CA LYS A 185 -3.90 -1.15 -25.93
C LYS A 185 -4.90 -0.80 -24.85
N MET A 186 -4.55 0.11 -23.92
CA MET A 186 -5.48 0.62 -22.90
C MET A 186 -6.67 1.34 -23.54
N ARG A 187 -6.43 2.23 -24.51
CA ARG A 187 -7.50 2.95 -25.23
C ARG A 187 -8.42 1.99 -25.98
N LYS A 188 -7.86 1.01 -26.68
CA LYS A 188 -8.62 -0.03 -27.41
C LYS A 188 -9.50 -0.85 -26.46
N LYS A 189 -8.98 -1.26 -25.30
CA LYS A 189 -9.77 -1.98 -24.28
C LYS A 189 -10.86 -1.11 -23.66
N ALA A 190 -10.58 0.16 -23.37
CA ALA A 190 -11.57 1.11 -22.85
C ALA A 190 -12.72 1.30 -23.85
N ALA A 191 -12.40 1.53 -25.13
CA ALA A 191 -13.39 1.63 -26.20
C ALA A 191 -14.26 0.37 -26.31
N LYS A 192 -13.66 -0.84 -26.24
CA LYS A 192 -14.39 -2.12 -26.26
C LYS A 192 -15.37 -2.26 -25.08
N ARG A 193 -15.09 -1.61 -23.96
CA ARG A 193 -15.95 -1.61 -22.75
C ARG A 193 -16.88 -0.39 -22.69
N ASN A 194 -16.97 0.38 -23.76
CA ASN A 194 -17.73 1.63 -23.84
C ASN A 194 -17.34 2.64 -22.74
N GLN A 195 -16.06 2.64 -22.38
CA GLN A 195 -15.46 3.59 -21.44
C GLN A 195 -14.77 4.70 -22.24
N GLY A 196 -14.86 5.94 -21.76
CA GLY A 196 -14.21 7.10 -22.39
C GLY A 196 -12.69 6.94 -22.46
N ASP A 197 -12.03 7.72 -23.34
CA ASP A 197 -10.58 7.63 -23.54
C ASP A 197 -9.81 7.89 -22.23
N PRO A 198 -9.08 6.88 -21.69
CA PRO A 198 -8.37 7.02 -20.43
C PRO A 198 -7.21 8.01 -20.47
N THR A 199 -6.67 8.33 -21.66
CA THR A 199 -5.61 9.33 -21.83
C THR A 199 -6.15 10.75 -22.01
N ARG A 200 -7.48 10.89 -22.20
CA ARG A 200 -8.14 12.17 -22.50
C ARG A 200 -7.52 12.95 -23.67
N GLY A 201 -6.98 12.23 -24.66
CA GLY A 201 -6.32 12.83 -25.82
C GLY A 201 -4.89 13.31 -25.57
N LEU A 202 -4.32 13.06 -24.39
CA LEU A 202 -2.96 13.46 -24.01
C LEU A 202 -1.94 12.32 -24.16
N SER A 203 -2.19 11.35 -25.05
CA SER A 203 -1.34 10.14 -25.14
C SER A 203 0.13 10.45 -25.40
N GLY A 204 0.46 11.38 -26.30
CA GLY A 204 1.85 11.73 -26.59
C GLY A 204 2.56 12.45 -25.44
N ALA A 205 1.87 13.37 -24.76
CA ALA A 205 2.43 14.06 -23.58
C ALA A 205 2.60 13.09 -22.39
N LEU A 206 1.66 12.15 -22.24
CA LEU A 206 1.69 11.11 -21.22
C LEU A 206 2.82 10.12 -21.48
N GLU A 207 2.99 9.66 -22.72
CA GLU A 207 4.08 8.78 -23.15
C GLU A 207 5.45 9.41 -22.92
N ALA A 208 5.67 10.64 -23.39
CA ALA A 208 6.94 11.35 -23.21
C ALA A 208 7.29 11.55 -21.72
N HIS A 209 6.28 11.78 -20.87
CA HIS A 209 6.46 11.88 -19.43
C HIS A 209 6.81 10.52 -18.80
N LEU A 210 6.08 9.46 -19.17
CA LEU A 210 6.28 8.13 -18.63
C LEU A 210 7.63 7.52 -19.06
N GLN A 211 8.03 7.68 -20.31
CA GLN A 211 9.35 7.24 -20.80
C GLN A 211 10.51 7.90 -20.04
N ARG A 212 10.33 9.17 -19.62
CA ARG A 212 11.36 9.90 -18.86
C ARG A 212 11.51 9.38 -17.44
N VAL A 213 10.40 9.03 -16.80
CA VAL A 213 10.37 8.71 -15.36
C VAL A 213 10.48 7.20 -15.11
N LEU A 214 9.99 6.39 -16.04
CA LEU A 214 10.02 4.94 -16.05
C LEU A 214 10.48 4.50 -17.45
N PRO A 215 11.80 4.54 -17.74
CA PRO A 215 12.31 4.10 -19.02
C PRO A 215 11.94 2.63 -19.22
N SER A 216 11.15 2.35 -20.27
CA SER A 216 10.95 0.98 -20.74
C SER A 216 11.90 0.76 -21.91
N GLU A 217 12.85 -0.15 -21.78
CA GLU A 217 13.49 -0.76 -22.94
C GLU A 217 12.54 -1.86 -23.40
N ALA A 218 11.79 -1.63 -24.47
CA ALA A 218 11.00 -2.69 -25.06
C ALA A 218 11.96 -3.82 -25.43
N HIS A 219 11.83 -4.99 -24.80
CA HIS A 219 12.62 -6.17 -25.17
C HIS A 219 12.21 -6.59 -26.58
N HIS A 220 12.93 -6.08 -27.58
CA HIS A 220 12.73 -6.40 -28.99
C HIS A 220 13.43 -7.72 -29.36
N ASP A 221 13.44 -8.72 -28.47
CA ASP A 221 14.20 -9.97 -28.65
C ASP A 221 13.29 -11.17 -28.98
N ARG A 222 12.17 -10.96 -29.68
CA ARG A 222 11.27 -12.08 -30.04
C ARG A 222 10.58 -11.97 -31.39
N GLU A 223 11.23 -11.32 -32.35
CA GLU A 223 10.84 -11.43 -33.77
C GLU A 223 11.95 -12.07 -34.63
N SER A 224 13.18 -12.22 -34.14
CA SER A 224 14.27 -12.84 -34.91
C SER A 224 14.32 -14.37 -34.83
N GLU A 225 13.72 -15.02 -33.83
CA GLU A 225 13.73 -16.50 -33.71
C GLU A 225 12.59 -17.19 -34.49
N VAL A 226 11.57 -16.45 -34.95
CA VAL A 226 10.44 -17.05 -35.69
C VAL A 226 10.71 -17.05 -37.19
N GLU A 227 11.37 -16.01 -37.74
CA GLU A 227 11.72 -15.98 -39.17
C GLU A 227 12.90 -16.90 -39.53
N GLU A 228 13.78 -17.23 -38.57
CA GLU A 228 14.88 -18.18 -38.82
C GLU A 228 14.39 -19.65 -38.80
N SER A 229 13.25 -19.94 -38.16
CA SER A 229 12.69 -21.31 -38.15
C SER A 229 11.77 -21.63 -39.33
N GLU A 230 11.26 -20.61 -40.05
CA GLU A 230 10.44 -20.82 -41.25
C GLU A 230 11.26 -20.75 -42.56
N GLY A 231 12.56 -20.45 -42.49
CA GLY A 231 13.46 -20.35 -43.65
C GLY A 231 14.38 -21.56 -43.88
N GLU A 232 14.37 -22.55 -42.99
CA GLU A 232 15.37 -23.64 -42.98
C GLU A 232 14.74 -25.05 -43.12
N GLU A 233 13.49 -25.14 -43.59
CA GLU A 233 12.81 -26.42 -43.90
C GLU A 233 12.65 -26.72 -45.40
N ASP A 234 13.12 -25.85 -46.29
CA ASP A 234 13.12 -26.06 -47.75
C ASP A 234 14.51 -25.84 -48.35
N ASP A 235 15.45 -26.76 -48.12
CA ASP A 235 16.49 -27.16 -49.10
C ASP A 235 17.38 -28.30 -48.53
N ASP A 236 17.38 -29.43 -49.26
CA ASP A 236 18.21 -30.66 -49.18
C ASP A 236 17.85 -31.80 -48.19
#